data_AF-A0A4Y2GMS2-F1
#
_entry.id   AF-A0A4Y2GMS2-F1
#
_cell.length_a   1.000
_cell.length_b   1.000
_cell.length_c   1.000
_cell.angle_alpha   90.00
_cell.angle_beta   90.00
_cell.angle_gamma   90.00
#
_symmetry.space_group_name_H-M   'P 1'
#
loop_
_entity.id
_entity.type
_entity.pdbx_description
1 polymer ?
#
loop_
_entity_poly.entity_id
_entity_poly.type
_entity_poly.pdbx_seq_one_letter_code
_entity_poly.pdbx_strand_id
1 'polypeptide(L)'
;MILFIHAFSGCHTTNALFGHGKTKFCSLLEKNRHLEEKIQVFFNFETTIDQMAVAGETFLIHLYGGNPKTSACDLNHSDYTLFTQSATKARSTLARLPPTVDAARFHALRSYFQKQKWLGHEKNPL
;
A
#
# COMPACT_ATOMS: atom_id res chain seq x y z
N MET A 1 12.28 3.32 7.75
CA MET A 1 11.26 4.16 7.07
C MET A 1 11.52 4.35 5.57
N ILE A 2 12.66 4.94 5.17
CA ILE A 2 12.96 5.32 3.77
C ILE A 2 12.85 4.16 2.78
N LEU A 3 13.39 2.97 3.13
CA LEU A 3 13.33 1.80 2.25
C LEU A 3 11.90 1.35 1.96
N PHE A 4 11.01 1.38 2.95
CA PHE A 4 9.60 1.07 2.76
C PHE A 4 8.94 2.08 1.83
N ILE A 5 9.14 3.38 2.08
CA ILE A 5 8.57 4.45 1.24
C ILE A 5 9.07 4.30 -0.19
N HIS A 6 10.37 4.07 -0.41
CA HIS A 6 10.93 3.91 -1.75
C HIS A 6 10.37 2.68 -2.47
N ALA A 7 10.32 1.51 -1.81
CA ALA A 7 9.79 0.29 -2.42
C ALA A 7 8.27 0.30 -2.62
N PHE A 8 7.50 0.84 -1.68
CA PHE A 8 6.02 0.75 -1.71
C PHE A 8 5.38 1.88 -2.53
N SER A 9 5.99 3.05 -2.60
CA SER A 9 5.52 4.12 -3.52
C SER A 9 5.96 3.92 -4.98
N GLY A 10 6.75 2.88 -5.26
CA GLY A 10 7.30 2.56 -6.57
C GLY A 10 8.81 2.83 -6.66
N CYS A 11 9.54 1.84 -7.15
CA CYS A 11 10.96 1.88 -7.47
C CYS A 11 11.21 1.15 -8.81
N HIS A 12 12.46 0.77 -9.12
CA HIS A 12 12.77 0.07 -10.38
C HIS A 12 12.02 -1.27 -10.56
N THR A 13 11.65 -1.94 -9.45
CA THR A 13 11.05 -3.28 -9.47
C THR A 13 9.61 -3.32 -8.93
N THR A 14 9.07 -2.18 -8.52
CA THR A 14 7.71 -2.07 -7.99
C THR A 14 6.96 -0.92 -8.67
N ASN A 15 5.70 -1.15 -8.99
CA ASN A 15 4.90 -0.17 -9.71
C ASN A 15 4.62 1.06 -8.83
N ALA A 16 4.62 2.25 -9.44
CA ALA A 16 4.15 3.44 -8.77
C ALA A 16 2.62 3.48 -8.74
N LEU A 17 2.05 3.97 -7.64
CA LEU A 17 0.61 4.22 -7.52
C LEU A 17 0.30 5.59 -8.13
N PHE A 18 -0.57 5.63 -9.15
CA PHE A 18 -0.83 6.85 -9.91
C PHE A 18 -1.37 7.98 -9.02
N GLY A 19 -0.72 9.14 -9.04
CA GLY A 19 -1.12 10.28 -8.20
C GLY A 19 -0.71 10.18 -6.73
N HIS A 20 0.09 9.17 -6.34
CA HIS A 20 0.61 8.99 -4.98
C HIS A 20 2.14 8.95 -4.95
N GLY A 21 2.76 10.14 -4.99
CA GLY A 21 4.21 10.28 -4.90
C GLY A 21 4.78 10.05 -3.48
N LYS A 22 6.11 9.93 -3.38
CA LYS A 22 6.85 9.67 -2.13
C LYS A 22 6.56 10.69 -1.02
N THR A 23 6.39 11.96 -1.37
CA THR A 23 6.03 13.01 -0.42
C THR A 23 4.67 12.75 0.25
N LYS A 24 3.69 12.23 -0.50
CA LYS A 24 2.37 11.86 0.06
C LYS A 24 2.48 10.71 1.06
N PHE A 25 3.39 9.76 0.83
CA PHE A 25 3.69 8.69 1.79
C PHE A 25 4.32 9.23 3.08
N CYS A 26 5.31 10.13 2.98
CA CYS A 26 5.92 10.77 4.14
C CYS A 26 4.86 11.51 4.96
N SER A 27 4.06 12.38 4.32
CA SER A 27 3.01 13.12 5.01
C SER A 27 1.92 12.22 5.62
N LEU A 28 1.63 11.06 5.01
CA LEU A 28 0.68 10.10 5.56
C LEU A 28 1.19 9.49 6.86
N LEU A 29 2.46 9.07 6.88
CA LEU A 29 3.11 8.49 8.06
C LEU A 29 3.25 9.52 9.18
N GLU A 30 3.67 10.75 8.86
CA GLU A 30 3.78 11.86 9.82
C GLU A 30 2.44 12.16 10.52
N LYS A 31 1.33 12.16 9.75
CA LYS A 31 -0.01 12.41 10.29
C LYS A 31 -0.61 11.22 11.04
N ASN A 32 -0.14 10.01 10.77
CA ASN A 32 -0.72 8.77 11.29
C ASN A 32 0.38 7.90 11.90
N ARG A 33 0.92 8.29 13.05
CA ARG A 33 2.04 7.57 13.70
C ARG A 33 1.77 6.08 13.93
N HIS A 34 0.51 5.69 14.16
CA HIS A 34 0.11 4.28 14.28
C HIS A 34 0.35 3.46 12.99
N LEU A 35 0.42 4.09 11.82
CA LEU A 35 0.80 3.41 10.58
C LEU A 35 2.28 3.04 10.54
N GLU A 36 3.14 3.79 11.25
CA GLU A 36 4.57 3.44 11.36
C GLU A 36 4.74 2.07 12.03
N GLU A 37 3.93 1.78 13.04
CA GLU A 37 3.90 0.48 13.72
C GLU A 37 3.40 -0.63 12.78
N LYS A 38 2.34 -0.36 12.00
CA LYS A 38 1.79 -1.33 11.04
C LYS A 38 2.78 -1.71 9.95
N ILE A 39 3.57 -0.76 9.45
CA ILE A 39 4.56 -1.04 8.40
C ILE A 39 5.85 -1.70 8.93
N GLN A 40 6.01 -1.87 10.26
CA GLN A 40 7.14 -2.62 10.82
C GLN A 40 7.18 -4.06 10.35
N VAL A 41 6.03 -4.64 9.95
CA VAL A 41 6.00 -5.99 9.37
C VAL A 41 6.91 -6.10 8.14
N PHE A 42 7.05 -5.03 7.35
CA PHE A 42 7.94 -5.02 6.19
C PHE A 42 9.42 -5.05 6.57
N PHE A 43 9.76 -4.78 7.83
CA PHE A 43 11.11 -4.86 8.39
C PHE A 43 11.41 -6.20 9.06
N ASN A 44 10.38 -6.96 9.40
CA ASN A 44 10.56 -8.27 9.99
C ASN A 44 10.89 -9.32 8.91
N PHE A 45 12.01 -10.02 9.07
CA PHE A 45 12.38 -11.13 8.19
C PHE A 45 11.45 -12.34 8.37
N GLU A 46 10.90 -12.56 9.57
CA GLU A 46 10.01 -13.69 9.89
C GLU A 46 8.53 -13.40 9.64
N THR A 47 8.18 -12.27 9.01
CA THR A 47 6.77 -11.93 8.76
C THR A 47 6.12 -12.90 7.77
N THR A 48 4.85 -13.20 8.01
CA THR A 48 4.06 -14.05 7.11
C THR A 48 3.48 -13.25 5.94
N ILE A 49 3.11 -13.95 4.87
CA ILE A 49 2.43 -13.35 3.71
C ILE A 49 1.15 -12.63 4.13
N ASP A 50 0.34 -13.23 5.01
CA ASP A 50 -0.94 -12.63 5.42
C ASP A 50 -0.74 -11.39 6.29
N GLN A 51 0.26 -11.37 7.16
CA GLN A 51 0.62 -10.15 7.93
C GLN A 51 1.03 -9.00 7.00
N MET A 52 1.82 -9.29 5.97
CA MET A 52 2.22 -8.29 4.97
C MET A 52 1.03 -7.81 4.13
N ALA A 53 0.15 -8.73 3.72
CA ALA A 53 -1.05 -8.41 2.97
C ALA A 53 -1.95 -7.45 3.76
N VAL A 54 -2.25 -7.81 5.03
CA VAL A 54 -3.08 -6.99 5.92
C VAL A 54 -2.44 -5.62 6.18
N ALA A 55 -1.14 -5.55 6.43
CA ALA A 55 -0.46 -4.27 6.65
C ALA A 55 -0.41 -3.41 5.39
N GLY A 56 -0.13 -4.01 4.23
CA GLY A 56 -0.13 -3.34 2.94
C GLY A 56 -1.52 -2.79 2.58
N GLU A 57 -2.55 -3.60 2.75
CA GLU A 57 -3.95 -3.19 2.56
C GLU A 57 -4.34 -2.04 3.51
N THR A 58 -4.05 -2.20 4.81
CA THR A 58 -4.32 -1.16 5.81
C THR A 58 -3.66 0.17 5.44
N PHE A 59 -2.41 0.13 4.97
CA PHE A 59 -1.69 1.32 4.52
C PHE A 59 -2.35 1.95 3.28
N LEU A 60 -2.75 1.12 2.30
CA LEU A 60 -3.43 1.58 1.08
C LEU A 60 -4.79 2.21 1.38
N ILE A 61 -5.60 1.61 2.25
CA ILE A 61 -6.89 2.19 2.67
C ILE A 61 -6.69 3.64 3.17
N HIS A 62 -5.73 3.87 4.06
CA HIS A 62 -5.42 5.22 4.54
C HIS A 62 -4.86 6.13 3.44
N LEU A 63 -4.02 5.61 2.55
CA LEU A 63 -3.44 6.37 1.43
C LEU A 63 -4.50 6.90 0.46
N TYR A 64 -5.58 6.13 0.26
CA TYR A 64 -6.74 6.48 -0.56
C TYR A 64 -7.86 7.18 0.23
N GLY A 65 -7.64 7.51 1.51
CA GLY A 65 -8.55 8.31 2.33
C GLY A 65 -9.67 7.52 3.03
N GLY A 66 -9.60 6.19 3.03
CA GLY A 66 -10.51 5.33 3.80
C GLY A 66 -10.14 5.25 5.29
N ASN A 67 -11.06 4.71 6.10
CA ASN A 67 -10.87 4.49 7.53
C ASN A 67 -11.08 3.00 7.90
N PRO A 68 -10.01 2.24 8.18
CA PRO A 68 -10.11 0.81 8.46
C PRO A 68 -10.68 0.49 9.85
N LYS A 69 -10.93 1.49 10.71
CA LYS A 69 -11.63 1.25 11.99
C LYS A 69 -13.13 0.98 11.82
N THR A 70 -13.66 1.17 10.62
CA THR A 70 -15.02 0.74 10.26
C THR A 70 -14.92 -0.63 9.62
N SER A 71 -15.53 -1.66 10.23
CA SER A 71 -15.42 -3.08 9.84
C SER A 71 -15.95 -3.41 8.43
N ALA A 72 -16.44 -2.43 7.69
CA ALA A 72 -16.98 -2.54 6.34
C ALA A 72 -16.08 -1.92 5.25
N CYS A 73 -14.89 -1.41 5.60
CA CYS A 73 -14.00 -0.75 4.64
C CYS A 73 -12.77 -1.62 4.33
N ASP A 74 -12.94 -2.68 3.55
CA ASP A 74 -11.82 -3.30 2.83
C ASP A 74 -11.44 -2.44 1.60
N LEU A 75 -10.35 -2.83 0.93
CA LEU A 75 -9.88 -2.07 -0.24
C LEU A 75 -10.85 -2.16 -1.43
N ASN A 76 -11.60 -3.26 -1.57
CA ASN A 76 -12.59 -3.43 -2.64
C ASN A 76 -13.79 -2.49 -2.45
N HIS A 77 -14.25 -2.31 -1.22
CA HIS A 77 -15.29 -1.35 -0.89
C HIS A 77 -14.81 0.08 -1.16
N SER A 78 -13.55 0.39 -0.83
CA SER A 78 -12.93 1.68 -1.15
C SER A 78 -12.85 1.92 -2.66
N ASP A 79 -12.48 0.89 -3.43
CA ASP A 79 -12.43 0.92 -4.89
C ASP A 79 -13.81 1.21 -5.49
N TYR A 80 -14.81 0.41 -5.13
CA TYR A 80 -16.17 0.57 -5.63
C TYR A 80 -16.77 1.94 -5.29
N THR A 81 -16.52 2.44 -4.08
CA THR A 81 -16.96 3.76 -3.64
C THR A 81 -16.32 4.86 -4.50
N LEU A 82 -14.99 4.80 -4.68
CA LEU A 82 -14.25 5.79 -5.48
C LEU A 82 -14.58 5.69 -6.97
N PHE A 83 -14.89 4.50 -7.48
CA PHE A 83 -15.38 4.27 -8.84
C PHE A 83 -16.71 4.98 -9.05
N THR A 84 -17.69 4.72 -8.18
CA THR A 84 -19.02 5.32 -8.27
C THR A 84 -18.96 6.85 -8.20
N GLN A 85 -18.14 7.38 -7.29
CA GLN A 85 -17.88 8.83 -7.20
C GLN A 85 -17.17 9.40 -8.43
N SER A 86 -16.32 8.61 -9.09
CA SER A 86 -15.61 9.04 -10.29
C SER A 86 -16.52 9.02 -11.52
N ALA A 87 -17.44 8.06 -11.59
CA ALA A 87 -18.38 7.88 -12.70
C ALA A 87 -19.38 9.04 -12.82
N THR A 88 -19.68 9.75 -11.73
CA THR A 88 -20.59 10.91 -11.74
C THR A 88 -19.91 12.22 -12.19
N LYS A 89 -18.58 12.24 -12.35
CA LYS A 89 -17.83 13.43 -12.73
C LYS A 89 -17.76 13.58 -14.26
N ALA A 90 -17.92 14.82 -14.74
CA ALA A 90 -17.78 15.16 -16.17
C ALA A 90 -16.42 14.75 -16.77
N ARG A 91 -15.37 14.67 -15.95
CA ARG A 91 -14.09 14.03 -16.30
C ARG A 91 -13.73 13.02 -15.23
N SER A 92 -13.97 11.75 -15.52
CA SER A 92 -13.53 10.65 -14.65
C SER A 92 -12.04 10.40 -14.85
N THR A 93 -11.32 10.10 -13.76
CA THR A 93 -9.91 9.68 -13.82
C THR A 93 -9.78 8.34 -13.12
N LEU A 94 -10.14 7.27 -13.84
CA LEU A 94 -10.13 5.90 -13.32
C LEU A 94 -8.74 5.44 -12.87
N ALA A 95 -7.66 6.04 -13.39
CA ALA A 95 -6.30 5.75 -12.94
C ALA A 95 -6.03 6.09 -11.46
N ARG A 96 -6.89 6.89 -10.80
CA ARG A 96 -6.76 7.24 -9.37
C ARG A 96 -7.50 6.28 -8.44
N LEU A 97 -8.08 5.22 -8.98
CA LEU A 97 -8.73 4.19 -8.17
C LEU A 97 -7.66 3.39 -7.38
N PRO A 98 -7.99 2.94 -6.17
CA PRO A 98 -7.14 2.03 -5.43
C PRO A 98 -6.97 0.71 -6.20
N PRO A 99 -5.87 -0.02 -5.98
CA PRO A 99 -5.75 -1.37 -6.51
C PRO A 99 -6.80 -2.29 -5.87
N THR A 100 -7.16 -3.38 -6.54
CA THR A 100 -7.94 -4.47 -5.93
C THR A 100 -7.17 -5.11 -4.77
N VAL A 101 -7.86 -5.84 -3.89
CA VAL A 101 -7.22 -6.55 -2.76
C VAL A 101 -6.07 -7.48 -3.23
N ASP A 102 -6.26 -8.21 -4.33
CA ASP A 102 -5.22 -9.09 -4.87
C ASP A 102 -4.02 -8.30 -5.41
N ALA A 103 -4.29 -7.21 -6.15
CA ALA A 103 -3.22 -6.35 -6.66
C ALA A 103 -2.44 -5.69 -5.51
N ALA A 104 -3.13 -5.28 -4.44
CA ALA A 104 -2.53 -4.77 -3.21
C ALA A 104 -1.65 -5.82 -2.51
N ARG A 105 -2.12 -7.07 -2.39
CA ARG A 105 -1.36 -8.19 -1.84
C ARG A 105 -0.06 -8.41 -2.62
N PHE A 106 -0.12 -8.50 -3.94
CA PHE A 106 1.09 -8.67 -4.76
C PHE A 106 2.02 -7.45 -4.71
N HIS A 107 1.46 -6.25 -4.66
CA HIS A 107 2.26 -5.02 -4.52
C HIS A 107 3.04 -5.03 -3.19
N ALA A 108 2.36 -5.34 -2.08
CA ALA A 108 3.00 -5.49 -0.78
C ALA A 108 4.13 -6.53 -0.80
N LEU A 109 3.89 -7.70 -1.40
CA LEU A 109 4.91 -8.74 -1.51
C LEU A 109 6.12 -8.29 -2.32
N ARG A 110 5.94 -7.70 -3.50
CA ARG A 110 7.06 -7.20 -4.31
C ARG A 110 7.86 -6.13 -3.58
N SER A 111 7.17 -5.18 -2.93
CA SER A 111 7.83 -4.14 -2.13
C SER A 111 8.59 -4.70 -0.94
N TYR A 112 8.06 -5.74 -0.29
CA TYR A 112 8.77 -6.45 0.76
C TYR A 112 10.02 -7.14 0.24
N PHE A 113 9.91 -7.97 -0.80
CA PHE A 113 11.05 -8.69 -1.38
C PHE A 113 12.17 -7.73 -1.81
N GLN A 114 11.81 -6.66 -2.52
CA GLN A 114 12.78 -5.65 -2.93
C GLN A 114 13.50 -5.02 -1.73
N LYS A 115 12.75 -4.71 -0.67
CA LYS A 115 13.30 -4.14 0.55
C LYS A 115 14.20 -5.13 1.28
N GLN A 116 13.82 -6.40 1.39
CA GLN A 116 14.64 -7.43 2.02
C GLN A 116 15.97 -7.62 1.27
N LYS A 117 15.94 -7.58 -0.06
CA LYS A 117 17.16 -7.58 -0.88
C LYS A 117 18.08 -6.41 -0.57
N TRP A 118 17.55 -5.19 -0.37
CA TRP A 118 18.36 -4.04 0.06
C TRP A 118 18.94 -4.18 1.47
N LEU A 119 18.33 -5.01 2.32
CA LEU A 119 18.84 -5.32 3.67
C LEU A 119 19.88 -6.46 3.66
N GLY A 120 20.21 -7.02 2.50
CA GLY A 120 21.14 -8.15 2.39
C GLY A 120 20.53 -9.50 2.75
N HIS A 121 19.19 -9.58 2.85
CA HIS A 121 18.49 -10.82 3.10
C HIS A 121 18.12 -11.50 1.77
N GLU A 122 18.40 -12.80 1.67
CA GLU A 122 17.93 -13.65 0.57
C GLU A 122 16.71 -14.45 1.02
N LYS A 123 15.55 -14.14 0.45
CA LYS A 123 14.35 -14.98 0.57
C LYS A 123 14.10 -15.70 -0.73
N ASN A 124 13.69 -16.96 -0.63
CA ASN A 124 13.12 -17.67 -1.76
C ASN A 124 11.83 -16.94 -2.20
N PRO A 125 11.73 -16.51 -3.47
CA PRO A 125 10.52 -15.88 -3.99
C PRO A 125 9.36 -16.88 -4.22
N LEU A 126 9.58 -18.18 -3.99
CA LEU A 126 8.64 -19.29 -4.17
C LEU A 126 8.31 -19.97 -2.85
#